data_AF-A0A2P7ARF7-F1
#
_entry.id   AF-A0A2P7ARF7-F1
#
_cell.length_a   1.000
_cell.length_b   1.000
_cell.length_c   1.000
_cell.angle_alpha   90.00
_cell.angle_beta   90.00
_cell.angle_gamma   90.00
#
_symmetry.space_group_name_H-M   'P 1'
#
loop_
_entity.id
_entity.type
_entity.pdbx_description
1 polymer ?
#
loop_
_entity_poly.entity_id
_entity_poly.type
_entity_poly.pdbx_seq_one_letter_code
_entity_poly.pdbx_strand_id
1 'polypeptide(L)'
;MDKGVAAAKRRFPARSAAIEERAAHDEEFRDLCIDFGDAEAELLRWQQSNDEKREERCAEYLELVVDLAKEIRAALGTAEIIPFHKRRPKAGI
;
A
#
# COMPACT_ATOMS: atom_id res chain seq x y z
N MET A 1 2.43 15.82 -5.68
CA MET A 1 3.02 14.51 -5.38
C MET A 1 1.88 13.60 -4.96
N ASP A 2 1.66 12.50 -5.66
CA ASP A 2 0.62 11.52 -5.31
C ASP A 2 0.79 11.01 -3.88
N LYS A 3 -0.30 10.99 -3.10
CA LYS A 3 -0.26 10.57 -1.69
C LYS A 3 0.25 9.13 -1.54
N GLY A 4 -0.08 8.27 -2.50
CA GLY A 4 0.44 6.90 -2.57
C GLY A 4 1.95 6.84 -2.78
N VAL A 5 2.48 7.62 -3.74
CA VAL A 5 3.93 7.70 -4.00
C VAL A 5 4.67 8.22 -2.77
N ALA A 6 4.12 9.22 -2.07
CA ALA A 6 4.70 9.71 -0.82
C ALA A 6 4.71 8.63 0.28
N ALA A 7 3.64 7.83 0.39
CA ALA A 7 3.57 6.71 1.33
C ALA A 7 4.62 5.63 1.01
N ALA A 8 4.73 5.22 -0.25
CA ALA A 8 5.75 4.27 -0.69
C ALA A 8 7.18 4.78 -0.42
N LYS A 9 7.47 6.07 -0.67
CA LYS A 9 8.78 6.69 -0.38
C LYS A 9 9.09 6.69 1.11
N ARG A 10 8.10 6.98 1.98
CA ARG A 10 8.27 6.87 3.44
C ARG A 10 8.59 5.43 3.88
N ARG A 11 7.97 4.44 3.24
CA ARG A 11 8.18 3.01 3.53
C ARG A 11 9.54 2.50 3.02
N PHE A 12 10.04 3.05 1.92
CA PHE A 12 11.27 2.64 1.23
C PHE A 12 12.20 3.83 0.95
N PRO A 13 12.73 4.50 1.99
CA PRO A 13 13.50 5.73 1.80
C PRO A 13 14.71 5.55 0.87
N ALA A 14 15.41 4.42 0.98
CA ALA A 14 16.55 4.08 0.12
C ALA A 14 16.19 3.85 -1.37
N ARG A 15 14.91 3.68 -1.71
CA ARG A 15 14.42 3.48 -3.08
C ARG A 15 13.59 4.67 -3.57
N SER A 16 13.62 5.81 -2.87
CA SER A 16 12.77 6.96 -3.16
C SER A 16 12.84 7.46 -4.60
N ALA A 17 14.06 7.51 -5.17
CA ALA A 17 14.26 7.93 -6.56
C ALA A 17 13.67 6.91 -7.55
N ALA A 18 13.89 5.60 -7.32
CA ALA A 18 13.36 4.54 -8.17
C ALA A 18 11.82 4.47 -8.13
N ILE A 19 11.21 4.76 -6.98
CA ILE A 19 9.75 4.87 -6.83
C ILE A 19 9.22 6.06 -7.63
N GLU A 20 9.86 7.21 -7.52
CA GLU A 20 9.44 8.43 -8.22
C GLU A 20 9.58 8.30 -9.74
N GLU A 21 10.71 7.74 -10.19
CA GLU A 21 10.95 7.41 -11.58
C GLU A 21 9.87 6.46 -12.09
N ARG A 22 9.77 5.24 -11.53
CA ARG A 22 8.80 4.23 -12.00
C ARG A 22 7.37 4.77 -11.99
N ALA A 23 6.92 5.41 -10.92
CA ALA A 23 5.56 5.95 -10.83
C ALA A 23 5.27 7.06 -11.87
N ALA A 24 6.29 7.71 -12.44
CA ALA A 24 6.12 8.70 -13.50
C ALA A 24 5.75 8.07 -14.84
N HIS A 25 6.10 6.80 -15.09
CA HIS A 25 5.91 6.13 -16.39
C HIS A 25 5.14 4.80 -16.33
N ASP A 26 4.86 4.27 -15.14
CA ASP A 26 4.15 3.02 -14.90
C ASP A 26 2.88 3.31 -14.08
N GLU A 27 1.72 3.40 -14.76
CA GLU A 27 0.43 3.70 -14.13
C GLU A 27 0.00 2.59 -13.16
N GLU A 28 0.26 1.33 -13.49
CA GLU A 28 -0.06 0.19 -12.62
C GLU A 28 0.76 0.24 -11.33
N PHE A 29 2.04 0.61 -11.41
CA PHE A 29 2.85 0.86 -10.22
C PHE A 29 2.37 2.09 -9.42
N ARG A 30 1.84 3.12 -10.09
CA ARG A 30 1.27 4.28 -9.39
C ARG A 30 0.02 3.88 -8.61
N ASP A 31 -0.87 3.10 -9.23
CA ASP A 31 -2.05 2.53 -8.57
C ASP A 31 -1.66 1.63 -7.38
N LEU A 32 -0.60 0.82 -7.52
CA LEU A 32 -0.04 0.04 -6.41
C LEU A 32 0.35 0.93 -5.23
N CYS A 33 1.02 2.05 -5.50
CA CYS A 33 1.40 3.00 -4.47
C CYS A 33 0.19 3.67 -3.81
N ILE A 34 -0.89 3.94 -4.57
CA ILE A 34 -2.14 4.49 -4.05
C ILE A 34 -2.81 3.50 -3.12
N ASP A 35 -3.00 2.25 -3.56
CA ASP A 35 -3.60 1.19 -2.74
C ASP A 35 -2.80 0.98 -1.44
N PHE A 36 -1.46 1.03 -1.50
CA PHE A 36 -0.60 0.97 -0.31
C PHE A 36 -0.85 2.14 0.65
N GLY A 37 -0.91 3.36 0.14
CA GLY A 37 -1.16 4.55 0.94
C GLY A 37 -2.55 4.56 1.58
N ASP A 38 -3.56 4.09 0.86
CA ASP A 38 -4.93 3.96 1.36
C ASP A 38 -5.02 2.88 2.45
N ALA A 39 -4.35 1.74 2.27
CA ALA A 39 -4.29 0.68 3.29
C ALA A 39 -3.60 1.16 4.58
N GLU A 40 -2.49 1.90 4.48
CA GLU A 40 -1.83 2.48 5.66
C GLU A 40 -2.73 3.51 6.38
N ALA A 41 -3.43 4.35 5.61
CA ALA A 41 -4.32 5.35 6.18
C ALA A 41 -5.51 4.73 6.91
N GLU A 42 -6.08 3.67 6.34
CA GLU A 42 -7.21 2.95 6.92
C GLU A 42 -6.79 2.11 8.13
N LEU A 43 -5.61 1.48 8.10
CA LEU A 43 -5.02 0.85 9.29
C LEU A 43 -4.91 1.85 10.45
N LEU A 44 -4.40 3.05 10.19
CA LEU A 44 -4.27 4.09 11.21
C LEU A 44 -5.63 4.52 11.78
N ARG A 45 -6.66 4.62 10.92
CA ARG A 45 -8.03 4.92 11.37
C ARG A 45 -8.57 3.83 12.28
N TRP A 46 -8.44 2.55 11.91
CA TRP A 46 -8.91 1.44 12.73
C TRP A 46 -8.14 1.33 14.05
N GLN A 47 -6.84 1.61 14.06
CA GLN A 47 -6.04 1.62 15.30
C GLN A 47 -6.55 2.65 16.32
N GLN A 48 -7.14 3.75 15.85
CA GLN A 48 -7.72 4.83 16.65
C GLN A 48 -9.23 4.66 16.91
N SER A 49 -9.87 3.65 16.32
CA SER A 49 -11.29 3.39 16.49
C SER A 49 -11.58 2.82 17.89
N ASN A 50 -12.81 3.02 18.37
CA ASN A 50 -13.34 2.34 19.57
C ASN A 50 -14.32 1.21 19.19
N ASP A 51 -14.41 0.88 17.90
CA ASP A 51 -15.28 -0.16 17.39
C ASP A 51 -14.84 -1.56 17.85
N GLU A 52 -15.79 -2.45 18.12
CA GLU A 52 -15.53 -3.83 18.54
C GLU A 52 -14.72 -4.63 17.51
N LYS A 53 -14.82 -4.27 16.22
CA LYS A 53 -14.08 -4.91 15.13
C LYS A 53 -12.67 -4.35 14.97
N ARG A 54 -12.25 -3.38 15.78
CA ARG A 54 -10.92 -2.74 15.68
C ARG A 54 -9.79 -3.75 15.47
N GLU A 55 -9.74 -4.77 16.32
CA GLU A 55 -8.63 -5.74 16.29
C GLU A 55 -8.63 -6.56 15.00
N GLU A 56 -9.80 -7.06 14.59
CA GLU A 56 -9.98 -7.78 13.32
C GLU A 56 -9.58 -6.91 12.13
N ARG A 57 -10.11 -5.69 12.04
CA ARG A 57 -9.83 -4.77 10.94
C ARG A 57 -8.36 -4.37 10.92
N CYS A 58 -7.75 -4.09 12.06
CA CYS A 58 -6.32 -3.81 12.14
C CYS A 58 -5.49 -4.98 11.63
N ALA A 59 -5.84 -6.23 11.96
CA ALA A 59 -5.14 -7.40 11.45
C ALA A 59 -5.26 -7.52 9.93
N GLU A 60 -6.45 -7.34 9.37
CA GLU A 60 -6.68 -7.36 7.92
C GLU A 60 -5.89 -6.29 7.18
N TYR A 61 -5.95 -5.02 7.63
CA TYR A 61 -5.21 -3.94 6.98
C TYR A 61 -3.71 -4.07 7.18
N LEU A 62 -3.23 -4.62 8.30
CA LEU A 62 -1.81 -4.88 8.50
C LEU A 62 -1.29 -5.93 7.52
N GLU A 63 -2.02 -7.03 7.32
CA GLU A 63 -1.69 -8.04 6.30
C GLU A 63 -1.62 -7.41 4.91
N LEU A 64 -2.64 -6.61 4.55
CA LEU A 64 -2.67 -5.92 3.26
C LEU A 64 -1.49 -4.95 3.07
N VAL A 65 -1.16 -4.14 4.07
CA VAL A 65 0.00 -3.22 4.02
C VAL A 65 1.30 -4.01 3.83
N VAL A 66 1.44 -5.15 4.50
CA VAL A 66 2.62 -6.03 4.37
C VAL A 66 2.72 -6.61 2.96
N ASP A 67 1.62 -7.06 2.39
CA ASP A 67 1.60 -7.66 1.05
C ASP A 67 1.83 -6.62 -0.04
N LEU A 68 1.15 -5.47 0.00
CA LEU A 68 1.40 -4.36 -0.93
C LEU A 68 2.85 -3.87 -0.85
N ALA A 69 3.46 -3.86 0.36
CA ALA A 69 4.88 -3.53 0.50
C ALA A 69 5.80 -4.57 -0.16
N LYS A 70 5.45 -5.86 -0.15
CA LYS A 70 6.20 -6.89 -0.88
C LYS A 70 6.06 -6.69 -2.39
N GLU A 71 4.86 -6.39 -2.87
CA GLU A 71 4.59 -6.12 -4.29
C GLU A 71 5.37 -4.89 -4.79
N ILE A 72 5.36 -3.78 -4.04
CA ILE A 72 6.18 -2.60 -4.38
C ILE A 72 7.66 -2.97 -4.46
N ARG A 73 8.15 -3.75 -3.49
CA ARG A 73 9.55 -4.20 -3.49
C ARG A 73 9.89 -5.06 -4.71
N ALA A 74 8.99 -5.97 -5.10
CA ALA A 74 9.16 -6.82 -6.26
C ALA A 74 9.15 -6.00 -7.57
N ALA A 75 8.20 -5.08 -7.71
CA ALA A 75 8.11 -4.18 -8.86
C ALA A 75 9.36 -3.29 -9.02
N LEU A 76 10.00 -2.90 -7.91
CA LEU A 76 11.28 -2.17 -7.92
C LEU A 76 12.51 -3.07 -8.20
N GLY A 77 12.38 -4.39 -8.07
CA GLY A 77 13.47 -5.37 -8.17
C GLY A 77 13.67 -6.00 -9.56
N THR A 78 12.80 -5.70 -10.54
CA THR A 78 12.79 -6.28 -11.90
C THR A 78 12.78 -7.81 -11.98
N ALA A 79 11.59 -8.42 -11.88
CA ALA A 79 11.09 -9.52 -12.72
C ALA A 79 9.75 -10.03 -12.14
N GLU A 80 8.73 -10.14 -13.00
CA GLU A 80 7.36 -10.61 -12.72
C GLU A 80 6.51 -9.74 -11.79
N ILE A 81 5.65 -8.93 -12.42
CA ILE A 81 4.43 -8.41 -11.78
C ILE A 81 3.48 -9.61 -11.67
N ILE A 82 3.33 -10.18 -10.47
CA ILE A 82 2.23 -11.13 -10.21
C ILE A 82 0.94 -10.30 -10.10
N PRO A 83 -0.15 -10.64 -10.83
CA PRO A 83 -1.35 -9.82 -10.88
C PRO A 83 -1.99 -9.61 -9.52
N PHE A 84 -2.40 -8.36 -9.30
CA PHE A 84 -3.11 -7.83 -8.16
C PHE A 84 -4.32 -8.67 -7.73
N HIS A 85 -4.25 -9.19 -6.52
CA HIS A 85 -5.45 -9.57 -5.79
C HIS A 85 -6.02 -8.26 -5.24
N LYS A 86 -7.04 -7.69 -5.89
CA LYS A 86 -7.84 -6.61 -5.30
C LYS A 86 -8.61 -7.14 -4.09
N ARG A 87 -7.92 -7.36 -2.98
CA ARG A 87 -8.53 -7.47 -1.67
C ARG A 87 -8.63 -6.04 -1.14
N ARG A 88 -9.57 -5.26 -1.68
CA ARG A 88 -10.07 -4.11 -0.93
C ARG A 88 -10.82 -4.69 0.25
N PRO A 89 -10.33 -4.56 1.49
CA PRO A 89 -11.07 -5.02 2.65
C PRO A 89 -12.37 -4.24 2.66
N LYS A 90 -13.50 -4.95 2.80
CA LYS A 90 -14.83 -4.33 2.70
C LYS A 90 -14.91 -3.22 3.74
N ALA A 91 -15.16 -1.98 3.31
CA ALA A 91 -15.49 -0.90 4.22
C ALA A 91 -16.89 -1.21 4.78
N GLY A 92 -16.94 -1.96 5.88
CA GLY A 92 -18.16 -2.15 6.65
C GLY A 92 -18.43 -0.86 7.43
N ILE A 93 -19.44 -0.12 7.00
CA ILE A 93 -20.14 0.90 7.79
C ILE A 93 -21.27 0.20 8.53
#